data_AF-A0A4Z2EZ74-F1
#
_entry.id   AF-A0A4Z2EZ74-F1
#
_cell.length_a   1.000
_cell.length_b   1.000
_cell.length_c   1.000
_cell.angle_alpha   90.00
_cell.angle_beta   90.00
_cell.angle_gamma   90.00
#
_symmetry.space_group_name_H-M   'P 1'
#
loop_
_entity.id
_entity.type
_entity.pdbx_description
1 polymer ?
#
loop_
_entity_poly.entity_id
_entity_poly.type
_entity_poly.pdbx_seq_one_letter_code
_entity_poly.pdbx_strand_id
1 'polypeptide(L)'
;MLGAVVVGVGLAGCVRIRDMSAPPAGSPAPTMQVRGFISRRSLGPQHGVSQMSQEEALSREDVEVAFICTENVLHKDSVRYVCQRCGEGHQVQRLWTL
;
A
#
# COMPACT_ATOMS: atom_id res chain seq x y z
N MET A 1 12.94 -7.18 4.01
CA MET A 1 12.19 -5.95 3.68
C MET A 1 10.79 -6.35 3.29
N LEU A 2 9.76 -5.66 3.77
CA LEU A 2 8.37 -5.92 3.37
C LEU A 2 8.02 -4.97 2.22
N GLY A 3 7.55 -5.52 1.11
CA GLY A 3 6.93 -4.77 0.03
C GLY A 3 5.55 -4.26 0.44
N ALA A 4 5.31 -2.99 0.12
CA ALA A 4 4.08 -2.30 0.48
C ALA A 4 3.41 -1.67 -0.75
N VAL A 5 2.09 -1.76 -0.80
CA VAL A 5 1.25 -0.96 -1.69
C VAL A 5 0.47 0.07 -0.89
N VAL A 6 0.35 1.29 -1.42
CA VAL A 6 -0.47 2.34 -0.82
C VAL A 6 -1.76 2.52 -1.62
N VAL A 7 -2.92 2.32 -0.98
CA VAL A 7 -4.25 2.44 -1.60
C VAL A 7 -4.84 3.80 -1.25
N GLY A 8 -4.97 4.67 -2.24
CA GLY A 8 -5.44 6.04 -2.06
C GLY A 8 -4.30 7.02 -1.83
N VAL A 9 -4.11 7.95 -2.77
CA VAL A 9 -3.02 8.94 -2.74
C VAL A 9 -3.58 10.36 -2.63
N GLY A 10 -4.21 10.61 -1.49
CA GLY A 10 -4.45 11.95 -0.95
C GLY A 10 -3.32 12.35 0.00
N LEU A 11 -3.61 13.22 0.98
CA LEU A 11 -2.61 13.64 1.98
C LEU A 11 -1.99 12.45 2.74
N ALA A 12 -2.83 11.55 3.27
CA ALA A 12 -2.37 10.40 4.03
C ALA A 12 -1.49 9.45 3.20
N GLY A 13 -1.91 9.15 1.97
CA GLY A 13 -1.16 8.27 1.07
C GLY A 13 0.21 8.84 0.69
N CYS A 14 0.29 10.13 0.34
CA CYS A 14 1.57 10.77 0.04
C CYS A 14 2.54 10.72 1.23
N VAL A 15 2.04 10.99 2.44
CA VAL A 15 2.84 10.90 3.66
C VAL A 15 3.36 9.47 3.87
N ARG A 16 2.52 8.45 3.68
CA ARG A 16 2.94 7.04 3.79
C ARG A 16 4.02 6.66 2.78
N ILE A 17 3.89 7.09 1.53
CA ILE A 17 4.92 6.86 0.51
C ILE A 17 6.24 7.53 0.95
N ARG A 18 6.20 8.80 1.34
CA ARG A 18 7.37 9.57 1.77
C ARG A 18 8.07 8.93 2.97
N ASP A 19 7.32 8.61 4.02
CA ASP A 19 7.87 8.10 5.28
C ASP A 19 8.49 6.72 5.10
N MET A 20 7.96 5.89 4.19
CA MET A 20 8.58 4.60 3.82
C MET A 20 9.82 4.76 2.93
N SER A 21 9.89 5.78 2.08
CA SER A 21 11.07 6.04 1.23
C SER A 21 12.26 6.63 2.01
N ALA A 22 12.02 7.22 3.17
CA ALA A 22 13.06 7.81 4.03
C ALA A 22 12.85 7.39 5.50
N PRO A 23 13.00 6.10 5.82
CA PRO A 23 12.77 5.62 7.18
C PRO A 23 13.78 6.24 8.16
N PRO A 24 13.37 6.58 9.40
CA PRO A 24 14.29 7.11 10.41
C PRO A 24 15.44 6.15 10.68
N ALA A 25 16.67 6.69 10.75
CA ALA A 25 17.85 5.90 11.08
C ALA A 25 17.71 5.24 12.46
N GLY A 26 18.05 3.95 12.56
CA GLY A 26 18.02 3.20 13.82
C GLY A 26 16.65 2.67 14.25
N SER A 27 15.62 2.73 13.40
CA SER A 27 14.31 2.13 13.70
C SER A 27 14.41 0.60 13.81
N PRO A 28 13.84 -0.02 14.86
CA PRO A 28 13.74 -1.48 14.97
C PRO A 28 12.61 -2.07 14.12
N ALA A 29 11.80 -1.24 13.46
CA ALA A 29 10.72 -1.70 12.61
C ALA A 29 11.26 -2.38 11.34
N PRO A 30 10.55 -3.37 10.77
CA PRO A 30 10.91 -3.95 9.48
C PRO A 30 11.05 -2.85 8.42
N THR A 31 12.15 -2.87 7.67
CA THR A 31 12.33 -1.99 6.53
C THR A 31 11.26 -2.29 5.48
N MET A 32 10.48 -1.27 5.12
CA MET A 32 9.43 -1.37 4.10
C MET A 32 9.91 -0.76 2.79
N GLN A 33 9.44 -1.30 1.68
CA GLN A 33 9.68 -0.75 0.35
C GLN A 33 8.37 -0.59 -0.38
N VAL A 34 8.08 0.64 -0.83
CA VAL A 34 6.87 0.90 -1.59
C VAL A 34 7.04 0.34 -3.00
N ARG A 35 6.19 -0.62 -3.38
CA ARG A 35 6.19 -1.25 -4.71
C ARG A 35 5.38 -0.48 -5.73
N GLY A 36 4.40 0.27 -5.26
CA GLY A 36 3.49 1.04 -6.09
C GLY A 36 2.38 1.67 -5.26
N PHE A 37 1.52 2.43 -5.92
CA PHE A 37 0.30 2.94 -5.32
C PHE A 37 -0.92 2.70 -6.20
N ILE A 38 -2.07 2.53 -5.58
CA ILE A 38 -3.36 2.41 -6.24
C ILE A 38 -4.12 3.72 -6.08
N SER A 39 -4.62 4.24 -7.19
CA SER A 39 -5.45 5.45 -7.22
C SER A 39 -6.57 5.27 -8.24
N ARG A 40 -7.75 5.82 -7.94
CA ARG A 40 -8.87 5.92 -8.88
C ARG A 40 -8.62 6.97 -9.97
N ARG A 41 -7.77 7.95 -9.67
CA ARG A 41 -7.31 8.98 -10.60
C ARG A 41 -6.09 8.47 -11.35
N SER A 42 -5.94 8.84 -12.62
CA SER A 42 -4.68 8.69 -13.34
C SER A 42 -3.70 9.75 -12.86
N LEU A 43 -2.62 9.32 -12.22
CA LEU A 43 -1.60 10.18 -11.62
C LEU A 43 -0.23 9.79 -12.16
N GLY A 44 0.65 10.78 -12.30
CA GLY A 44 2.07 10.51 -12.50
C GLY A 44 2.74 9.92 -11.24
N PRO A 45 4.02 9.55 -11.32
CA PRO A 45 4.76 9.01 -10.18
C PRO A 45 4.73 9.94 -8.96
N GLN A 46 4.64 9.36 -7.77
CA GLN A 46 4.58 10.05 -6.48
C GLN A 46 5.81 9.69 -5.67
N HIS A 47 6.69 10.66 -5.40
CA HIS A 47 7.99 10.41 -4.75
C HIS A 47 8.81 9.27 -5.42
N GLY A 48 8.76 9.19 -6.75
CA GLY A 48 9.45 8.14 -7.52
C GLY A 48 8.74 6.78 -7.54
N VAL A 49 7.60 6.64 -6.87
CA VAL A 49 6.77 5.43 -6.90
C VAL A 49 5.71 5.57 -7.99
N SER A 50 5.54 4.54 -8.83
CA SER A 50 4.57 4.54 -9.92
C SER A 50 3.18 4.06 -9.48
N GLN A 51 2.16 4.51 -10.21
CA GLN A 51 0.81 3.97 -10.09
C GLN A 51 0.78 2.53 -10.60
N MET A 52 -0.02 1.69 -9.96
CA MET A 52 -0.28 0.31 -10.36
C MET A 52 -1.78 0.00 -10.29
N SER A 53 -2.20 -1.04 -11.02
CA SER A 53 -3.59 -1.49 -10.94
C SER A 53 -3.86 -2.26 -9.65
N GLN A 54 -5.14 -2.39 -9.33
CA GLN A 54 -5.58 -3.21 -8.21
C GLN A 54 -5.18 -4.68 -8.42
N GLU A 55 -5.41 -5.20 -9.62
CA GLU A 55 -5.16 -6.59 -10.02
C GLU A 55 -3.66 -6.89 -9.99
N GLU A 56 -2.83 -5.94 -10.45
CA GLU A 56 -1.38 -6.05 -10.39
C GLU A 56 -0.87 -6.15 -8.95
N ALA A 57 -1.40 -5.32 -8.04
CA ALA A 57 -0.99 -5.36 -6.64
C ALA A 57 -1.32 -6.69 -5.96
N LEU A 58 -2.42 -7.35 -6.36
CA LEU A 58 -2.80 -8.65 -5.84
C LEU A 58 -2.06 -9.82 -6.51
N SER A 59 -1.56 -9.66 -7.74
CA SER A 59 -0.85 -10.73 -8.44
C SER A 59 0.64 -10.80 -8.07
N ARG A 60 1.17 -9.71 -7.51
CA ARG A 60 2.58 -9.59 -7.15
C ARG A 60 2.91 -10.26 -5.83
N GLU A 61 3.88 -11.17 -5.87
CA GLU A 61 4.41 -11.85 -4.69
C GLU A 61 5.27 -10.93 -3.81
N ASP A 62 5.80 -9.84 -4.37
CA ASP A 62 6.62 -8.84 -3.65
C ASP A 62 5.80 -7.73 -3.00
N VAL A 63 4.48 -7.92 -2.84
CA VAL A 63 3.53 -7.03 -2.15
C VAL A 63 2.90 -7.78 -0.97
N GLU A 64 3.43 -7.55 0.22
CA GLU A 64 3.02 -8.26 1.44
C GLU A 64 2.16 -7.41 2.40
N VAL A 65 2.12 -6.08 2.18
CA VAL A 65 1.38 -5.14 3.03
C VAL A 65 0.62 -4.13 2.20
N ALA A 66 -0.61 -3.83 2.61
CA ALA A 66 -1.38 -2.72 2.06
C ALA A 66 -1.63 -1.64 3.12
N PHE A 67 -1.34 -0.39 2.75
CA PHE A 67 -1.74 0.79 3.50
C PHE A 67 -3.02 1.36 2.90
N ILE A 68 -4.11 1.35 3.66
CA ILE A 68 -5.39 1.91 3.20
C ILE A 68 -5.47 3.36 3.65
N CYS A 69 -5.39 4.26 2.67
CA CYS A 69 -5.39 5.72 2.84
C CYS A 69 -6.51 6.38 2.03
N THR A 70 -7.56 5.62 1.71
CA THR A 70 -8.78 6.10 1.06
C THR A 70 -9.67 6.84 2.07
N GLU A 71 -10.65 7.59 1.56
CA GLU A 71 -11.69 8.20 2.38
C GLU A 71 -12.51 7.13 3.12
N ASN A 72 -13.07 7.49 4.28
CA ASN A 72 -13.77 6.57 5.17
C ASN A 72 -14.85 5.74 4.46
N VAL A 73 -15.61 6.36 3.56
CA VAL A 73 -16.70 5.69 2.81
C VAL A 73 -16.22 4.57 1.89
N LEU A 74 -14.95 4.61 1.46
CA LEU A 74 -14.32 3.58 0.61
C LEU A 74 -13.39 2.65 1.37
N HIS A 75 -13.14 2.95 2.65
CA HIS A 75 -12.16 2.25 3.45
C HIS A 75 -12.53 0.78 3.59
N LYS A 76 -13.78 0.48 3.97
CA LYS A 76 -14.28 -0.89 4.13
C LYS A 76 -14.13 -1.73 2.85
N ASP A 77 -14.46 -1.15 1.70
CA ASP A 77 -14.36 -1.84 0.41
C ASP A 77 -12.90 -2.07 0.03
N SER A 78 -12.03 -1.10 0.30
CA SER A 78 -10.58 -1.23 0.09
C SER A 78 -9.98 -2.34 0.95
N VAL A 79 -10.39 -2.45 2.22
CA VAL A 79 -9.98 -3.52 3.13
C VAL A 79 -10.49 -4.87 2.64
N ARG A 80 -11.77 -4.97 2.28
CA ARG A 80 -12.37 -6.21 1.79
C ARG A 80 -11.66 -6.73 0.54
N TYR A 81 -11.34 -5.83 -0.38
CA TYR A 81 -10.61 -6.15 -1.60
C TYR A 81 -9.24 -6.77 -1.30
N VAL A 82 -8.45 -6.12 -0.44
CA VAL A 82 -7.12 -6.60 -0.07
C VAL A 82 -7.21 -7.91 0.75
N CYS A 83 -8.16 -8.01 1.67
CA CYS A 83 -8.30 -9.16 2.55
C CYS A 83 -9.03 -10.35 1.94
N GLN A 84 -9.70 -10.22 0.79
CA GLN A 84 -10.38 -11.35 0.14
C GLN A 84 -9.43 -12.50 -0.21
N ARG A 85 -8.12 -12.24 -0.34
CA ARG A 85 -7.06 -13.25 -0.53
C ARG A 85 -6.53 -13.86 0.77
N CYS A 86 -6.87 -13.33 1.95
CA CYS A 86 -6.38 -13.86 3.24
C CYS A 86 -6.94 -15.26 3.58
N GLY A 87 -7.97 -15.72 2.88
CA GLY A 87 -8.51 -17.08 3.00
C GLY A 87 -7.83 -18.15 2.11
N GLU A 88 -6.97 -17.73 1.17
CA GLU A 88 -6.43 -18.60 0.09
C GLU A 88 -4.90 -18.70 0.09
N GLY A 89 -4.24 -18.44 1.23
CA GLY A 89 -2.82 -18.74 1.40
C GLY A 89 -1.81 -17.77 0.77
N HIS A 90 -2.21 -16.56 0.32
CA HIS A 90 -1.28 -15.56 -0.24
C HIS A 90 -1.16 -14.23 0.55
N GLN A 91 0.09 -14.01 1.00
CA GLN A 91 0.97 -12.86 1.26
C GLN A 91 0.52 -11.48 1.79
N VAL A 92 -0.72 -10.96 1.63
CA VAL A 92 -1.03 -9.65 2.27
C VAL A 92 -1.41 -9.84 3.73
N GLN A 93 -0.39 -10.02 4.58
CA GLN A 93 -0.57 -10.47 5.96
C GLN A 93 -0.90 -9.35 6.95
N ARG A 94 -0.81 -8.07 6.55
CA ARG A 94 -1.02 -6.93 7.46
C ARG A 94 -1.74 -5.78 6.77
N LEU A 95 -2.75 -5.27 7.48
CA LEU A 95 -3.53 -4.10 7.10
C LEU A 95 -3.17 -2.94 8.02
N TRP A 96 -2.81 -1.80 7.45
CA TRP A 96 -2.61 -0.56 8.21
C TRP A 96 -3.66 0.47 7.79
N THR A 97 -4.57 0.76 8.71
CA THR A 97 -5.66 1.72 8.54
C THR A 97 -5.32 2.99 9.32
N LEU A 98 -5.59 4.16 8.73
CA LEU A 98 -5.63 5.45 9.41
C LEU A 98 -7.08 5.85 9.64
#